data_AF-A0A8M8UUC2-F1
#
_entry.id   AF-A0A8M8UUC2-F1
#
_cell.length_a   1.000
_cell.length_b   1.000
_cell.length_c   1.000
_cell.angle_alpha   90.00
_cell.angle_beta   90.00
_cell.angle_gamma   90.00
#
_symmetry.space_group_name_H-M   'P 1'
#
loop_
_entity.id
_entity.type
_entity.pdbx_description
1 polymer ?
#
loop_
_entity_poly.entity_id
_entity_poly.type
_entity_poly.pdbx_seq_one_letter_code
_entity_poly.pdbx_strand_id
1 'polypeptide(L)'
;MVRLKSSEAASTSASSICGNLANLRELPNLIQMSSVKQALLQGQGETWVNELLEESLRLVDLCGFSRDVVCSTKESIQDLESSIRRNRGENATRDNINAYVASRKKINKMINKCIKNLKSSNQSSTPLPAIGTMLKEIEALDFSVLKSVLMLLSAETKQRSWSLFSKFPRTKRVHSEVEQETAAENLCSLNIHMSRKGMDNITLKQLKSAEMSIQELEEGLEALFRSLVKTRVSLLNVLSH
;
A
#
# COMPACT_ATOMS: atom_id res chain seq x y z
N MET A 1 -16.61 -17.35 -18.95
CA MET A 1 -15.62 -16.42 -19.51
C MET A 1 -15.94 -15.02 -18.98
N VAL A 2 -15.37 -14.65 -17.83
CA VAL A 2 -15.61 -13.32 -17.24
C VAL A 2 -14.63 -12.35 -17.90
N ARG A 3 -15.16 -11.41 -18.68
CA ARG A 3 -14.40 -10.34 -19.31
C ARG A 3 -13.95 -9.36 -18.21
N LEU A 4 -12.66 -9.37 -17.89
CA LEU A 4 -12.06 -8.33 -17.07
C LEU A 4 -12.01 -7.04 -17.89
N LYS A 5 -12.83 -6.08 -17.47
CA LYS A 5 -12.89 -4.73 -18.03
C LYS A 5 -11.62 -4.01 -17.60
N SER A 6 -10.79 -3.63 -18.57
CA SER A 6 -9.67 -2.71 -18.37
C SER A 6 -10.24 -1.38 -17.87
N SER A 7 -9.89 -0.95 -16.66
CA SER A 7 -10.23 0.37 -16.17
C SER A 7 -8.95 1.21 -16.10
N GLU A 8 -8.96 2.25 -16.92
CA GLU A 8 -8.07 3.41 -16.91
C GLU A 8 -7.88 3.99 -15.49
N ALA A 9 -6.76 4.68 -15.30
CA ALA A 9 -6.21 5.21 -14.05
C ALA A 9 -7.26 5.85 -13.11
N ALA A 10 -7.90 5.01 -12.30
CA ALA A 10 -8.67 5.45 -11.14
C ALA A 10 -7.71 5.71 -9.99
N SER A 11 -7.82 6.89 -9.36
CA SER A 11 -7.16 7.18 -8.09
C SER A 11 -7.52 6.07 -7.11
N THR A 12 -6.56 5.21 -6.75
CA THR A 12 -6.83 4.03 -5.94
C THR A 12 -7.02 4.48 -4.50
N SER A 13 -8.27 4.62 -4.06
CA SER A 13 -8.61 5.01 -2.70
C SER A 13 -8.16 3.94 -1.70
N ALA A 14 -7.93 4.34 -0.44
CA ALA A 14 -7.60 3.42 0.64
C ALA A 14 -8.65 2.29 0.77
N SER A 15 -9.94 2.65 0.70
CA SER A 15 -11.05 1.70 0.78
C SER A 15 -11.05 0.68 -0.35
N SER A 16 -10.71 1.09 -1.58
CA SER A 16 -10.56 0.17 -2.71
C SER A 16 -9.38 -0.78 -2.49
N ILE A 17 -8.27 -0.30 -1.94
CA ILE A 17 -7.09 -1.13 -1.62
C ILE A 17 -7.42 -2.13 -0.51
N CYS A 18 -8.10 -1.72 0.56
CA CYS A 18 -8.57 -2.60 1.62
C CYS A 18 -9.51 -3.69 1.08
N GLY A 19 -10.46 -3.31 0.21
CA GLY A 19 -11.34 -4.26 -0.47
C GLY A 19 -10.57 -5.28 -1.32
N ASN A 20 -9.54 -4.83 -2.06
CA ASN A 20 -8.69 -5.72 -2.83
C ASN A 20 -7.91 -6.69 -1.92
N LEU A 21 -7.32 -6.20 -0.82
CA LEU A 21 -6.63 -7.06 0.17
C LEU A 21 -7.55 -8.14 0.76
N ALA A 22 -8.83 -7.83 0.96
CA ALA A 22 -9.81 -8.81 1.42
C ALA A 22 -10.10 -9.90 0.38
N ASN A 23 -10.06 -9.58 -0.91
CA ASN A 23 -10.40 -10.50 -2.00
C ASN A 23 -9.26 -11.46 -2.39
N LEU A 24 -8.01 -11.15 -2.07
CA LEU A 24 -6.83 -11.99 -2.42
C LEU A 24 -6.67 -13.26 -1.57
N ARG A 25 -7.70 -13.64 -0.79
CA ARG A 25 -7.66 -14.74 0.17
C ARG A 25 -7.86 -16.15 -0.43
N GLU A 26 -8.22 -16.26 -1.72
CA GLU A 26 -8.62 -17.54 -2.34
C GLU A 26 -7.46 -18.36 -2.92
N LEU A 27 -6.26 -17.77 -3.02
CA LEU A 27 -5.07 -18.35 -3.65
C LEU A 27 -4.59 -19.71 -3.14
N PRO A 28 -4.49 -19.97 -1.81
CA PRO A 28 -4.01 -21.24 -1.30
C PRO A 28 -4.90 -22.41 -1.72
N ASN A 29 -6.19 -22.16 -1.96
CA ASN A 29 -7.14 -23.19 -2.36
C ASN A 29 -6.95 -23.59 -3.83
N LEU A 30 -6.52 -22.66 -4.69
CA LEU A 30 -6.23 -22.92 -6.10
C LEU A 30 -5.05 -23.89 -6.26
N ILE A 31 -3.98 -23.71 -5.49
CA ILE A 31 -2.81 -24.63 -5.53
C ILE A 31 -3.18 -26.03 -5.05
N GLN A 32 -4.18 -26.15 -4.17
CA GLN A 32 -4.61 -27.45 -3.68
C GLN A 32 -5.47 -28.24 -4.68
N MET A 33 -5.94 -27.61 -5.76
CA MET A 33 -6.71 -28.29 -6.80
C MET A 33 -5.87 -29.35 -7.52
N SER A 34 -6.47 -30.52 -7.76
CA SER A 34 -5.79 -31.67 -8.38
C SER A 34 -5.17 -31.34 -9.74
N SER A 35 -5.86 -30.53 -10.55
CA SER A 35 -5.35 -30.10 -11.87
C SER A 35 -4.10 -29.20 -11.76
N VAL A 36 -4.06 -28.30 -10.78
CA VAL A 36 -2.91 -27.42 -10.54
C VAL A 36 -1.74 -28.21 -9.96
N LYS A 37 -1.99 -29.10 -8.99
CA LYS A 37 -0.96 -30.01 -8.47
C LYS A 37 -0.35 -30.88 -9.56
N GLN A 38 -1.18 -31.49 -10.40
CA GLN A 38 -0.71 -32.34 -11.49
C GLN A 38 0.15 -31.56 -12.49
N ALA A 39 -0.23 -30.33 -12.84
CA ALA A 39 0.57 -29.48 -13.72
C ALA A 39 1.90 -29.04 -13.09
N LEU A 40 1.91 -28.77 -11.78
CA LEU A 40 3.15 -28.45 -11.05
C LEU A 40 4.11 -29.64 -11.01
N LEU A 41 3.59 -30.85 -10.77
CA LEU A 41 4.37 -32.09 -10.78
C LEU A 41 4.89 -32.44 -12.17
N GLN A 42 4.06 -32.27 -13.21
CA GLN A 42 4.49 -32.48 -14.59
C GLN A 42 5.55 -31.47 -15.05
N GLY A 43 5.49 -30.24 -14.53
CA GLY A 43 6.50 -29.21 -14.78
C GLY A 43 7.72 -29.28 -13.85
N GLN A 44 7.87 -30.32 -13.02
CA GLN A 44 8.99 -30.45 -12.08
C GLN A 44 10.31 -30.50 -12.88
N GLY A 45 11.20 -29.54 -12.65
CA GLY A 45 12.45 -29.36 -13.39
C GLY A 45 12.40 -28.35 -14.54
N GLU A 46 11.22 -27.81 -14.87
CA GLU A 46 11.09 -26.70 -15.83
C GLU A 46 11.50 -25.36 -15.19
N THR A 47 12.02 -24.44 -16.00
CA THR A 47 12.48 -23.12 -15.54
C THR A 47 11.35 -22.28 -14.96
N TRP A 48 10.13 -22.39 -15.49
CA TRP A 48 9.01 -21.58 -15.03
C TRP A 48 8.54 -21.92 -13.61
N VAL A 49 8.70 -23.17 -13.15
CA VAL A 49 8.35 -23.57 -11.78
C VAL A 49 9.32 -22.94 -10.78
N ASN A 50 10.61 -22.89 -11.11
CA ASN A 50 11.60 -22.20 -10.29
C ASN A 50 11.35 -20.68 -10.30
N GLU A 51 11.02 -20.09 -11.47
CA GLU A 51 10.65 -18.67 -11.55
C GLU A 51 9.39 -18.35 -10.73
N LEU A 52 8.40 -19.25 -10.70
CA LEU A 52 7.22 -19.12 -9.84
C LEU A 52 7.59 -19.18 -8.35
N LEU A 53 8.46 -20.12 -7.95
CA LEU A 53 8.95 -20.19 -6.57
C LEU A 53 9.73 -18.92 -6.18
N GLU A 54 10.60 -18.41 -7.03
CA GLU A 54 11.34 -17.17 -6.76
C GLU A 54 10.41 -15.95 -6.68
N GLU A 55 9.40 -15.85 -7.56
CA GLU A 55 8.42 -14.76 -7.50
C GLU A 55 7.53 -14.84 -6.26
N SER A 56 7.07 -16.02 -5.87
CA SER A 56 6.31 -16.19 -4.62
C SER A 56 7.12 -15.76 -3.39
N LEU A 57 8.45 -15.98 -3.38
CA LEU A 57 9.33 -15.50 -2.30
C LEU A 57 9.39 -13.98 -2.29
N ARG A 58 9.66 -13.37 -3.45
CA ARG A 58 9.70 -11.92 -3.61
C ARG A 58 8.38 -11.26 -3.18
N LEU A 59 7.26 -11.94 -3.41
CA LEU A 59 5.93 -11.47 -3.03
C LEU A 59 5.73 -11.51 -1.51
N VAL A 60 6.15 -12.59 -0.83
CA VAL A 60 6.18 -12.68 0.64
C VAL A 60 7.06 -11.58 1.23
N ASP A 61 8.26 -11.38 0.69
CA ASP A 61 9.19 -10.35 1.15
C ASP A 61 8.62 -8.93 0.98
N LEU A 62 8.01 -8.64 -0.17
CA LEU A 62 7.36 -7.36 -0.44
C LEU A 62 6.15 -7.12 0.48
N CYS A 63 5.39 -8.16 0.78
CA CYS A 63 4.28 -8.10 1.72
C CYS A 63 4.79 -7.82 3.14
N GLY A 64 5.87 -8.50 3.56
CA GLY A 64 6.55 -8.25 4.83
C GLY A 64 7.02 -6.79 4.96
N PHE A 65 7.72 -6.29 3.95
CA PHE A 65 8.12 -4.88 3.89
C PHE A 65 6.92 -3.91 3.95
N SER A 66 5.83 -4.23 3.27
CA SER A 66 4.62 -3.39 3.28
C SER A 66 4.00 -3.33 4.67
N ARG A 67 3.99 -4.45 5.41
CA ARG A 67 3.54 -4.51 6.81
C ARG A 67 4.39 -3.60 7.69
N ASP A 68 5.72 -3.70 7.59
CA ASP A 68 6.63 -2.86 8.38
C ASP A 68 6.40 -1.36 8.14
N VAL A 69 6.16 -0.97 6.89
CA VAL A 69 5.84 0.41 6.50
C VAL A 69 4.50 0.89 7.06
N VAL A 70 3.47 0.04 7.04
CA VAL A 70 2.16 0.32 7.63
C VAL A 70 2.27 0.48 9.14
N CYS A 71 2.93 -0.46 9.83
CA CYS A 71 3.18 -0.39 11.28
C CYS A 71 3.93 0.90 11.65
N SER A 72 5.03 1.22 10.96
CA SER A 72 5.80 2.45 11.21
C SER A 72 4.97 3.72 10.99
N THR A 73 4.04 3.69 10.01
CA THR A 73 3.13 4.81 9.75
C THR A 73 2.14 4.97 10.91
N LYS A 74 1.55 3.87 11.37
CA LYS A 74 0.61 3.84 12.50
C LYS A 74 1.24 4.37 13.78
N GLU A 75 2.42 3.88 14.14
CA GLU A 75 3.16 4.32 15.32
C GLU A 75 3.40 5.83 15.28
N SER A 76 3.81 6.37 14.13
CA SER A 76 4.03 7.82 13.98
C SER A 76 2.75 8.65 14.15
N ILE A 77 1.60 8.13 13.71
CA ILE A 77 0.29 8.76 13.91
C ILE A 77 -0.07 8.74 15.40
N GLN A 78 0.03 7.59 16.05
CA GLN A 78 -0.32 7.41 17.46
C GLN A 78 0.56 8.25 18.40
N ASP A 79 1.86 8.38 18.09
CA ASP A 79 2.80 9.22 18.82
C ASP A 79 2.42 10.71 18.72
N LEU A 80 2.08 11.15 17.50
CA LEU A 80 1.62 12.51 17.27
C LEU A 80 0.31 12.75 18.01
N GLU A 81 -0.71 11.91 17.84
CA GLU A 81 -2.00 12.03 18.54
C GLU A 81 -1.86 12.09 20.05
N SER A 82 -1.04 11.19 20.61
CA SER A 82 -0.79 11.14 22.06
C SER A 82 -0.12 12.42 22.55
N SER A 83 0.76 13.01 21.74
CA SER A 83 1.41 14.29 22.03
C SER A 83 0.42 15.46 21.97
N ILE A 84 -0.48 15.48 20.98
CA ILE A 84 -1.56 16.46 20.86
C ILE A 84 -2.45 16.42 22.11
N ARG A 85 -2.92 15.22 22.49
CA ARG A 85 -3.82 15.02 23.62
C ARG A 85 -3.22 15.46 24.96
N ARG A 86 -1.90 15.34 25.12
CA ARG A 86 -1.19 15.69 26.36
C ARG A 86 -0.93 17.20 26.53
N ASN A 87 -1.21 18.03 25.51
CA ASN A 87 -1.10 19.50 25.53
C ASN A 87 0.10 20.07 26.32
N ARG A 88 1.32 19.64 25.99
CA ARG A 88 2.58 20.00 26.71
C ARG A 88 3.16 21.39 26.37
N GLY A 89 2.35 22.30 25.85
CA GLY A 89 2.78 23.63 25.39
C GLY A 89 3.33 23.66 23.96
N GLU A 90 3.55 24.86 23.43
CA GLU A 90 3.82 25.10 22.00
C GLU A 90 5.15 24.51 21.50
N ASN A 91 6.22 24.58 22.29
CA ASN A 91 7.54 24.07 21.90
C ASN A 91 7.54 22.52 21.80
N ALA A 92 6.99 21.84 22.80
CA ALA A 92 6.86 20.38 22.79
C ALA A 92 5.97 19.91 21.63
N THR A 93 4.92 20.67 21.31
CA THR A 93 4.06 20.40 20.14
C THR A 93 4.85 20.45 18.83
N ARG A 94 5.67 21.49 18.65
CA ARG A 94 6.52 21.64 17.46
C ARG A 94 7.49 20.48 17.27
N ASP A 95 8.14 20.05 18.34
CA ASP A 95 9.14 18.99 18.26
C ASP A 95 8.50 17.63 17.89
N ASN A 96 7.30 17.34 18.41
CA ASN A 96 6.54 16.15 18.03
C ASN A 96 6.07 16.17 16.56
N ILE A 97 5.62 17.34 16.07
CA ILE A 97 5.30 17.52 14.64
C ILE A 97 6.53 17.29 13.76
N ASN A 98 7.68 17.84 14.17
CA ASN A 98 8.95 17.64 13.45
C ASN A 98 9.37 16.17 13.43
N ALA A 99 9.20 15.45 14.55
CA ALA A 99 9.45 14.01 14.64
C ALA A 99 8.54 13.21 13.71
N TYR A 100 7.23 13.52 13.68
CA TYR A 100 6.28 12.92 12.73
C TYR A 100 6.71 13.17 11.27
N VAL A 101 7.00 14.41 10.91
CA VAL A 101 7.46 14.77 9.54
C VAL A 101 8.76 14.05 9.19
N ALA A 102 9.70 13.94 10.12
CA ALA A 102 10.95 13.21 9.91
C ALA A 102 10.69 11.70 9.69
N SER A 103 9.80 11.10 10.48
CA SER A 103 9.36 9.71 10.30
C SER A 103 8.74 9.49 8.92
N ARG A 104 7.78 10.34 8.51
CA ARG A 104 7.17 10.30 7.18
C ARG A 104 8.20 10.40 6.05
N LYS A 105 9.20 11.29 6.18
CA LYS A 105 10.31 11.39 5.22
C LYS A 105 11.15 10.10 5.16
N LYS A 106 11.42 9.46 6.29
CA LYS A 106 12.15 8.18 6.35
C LYS A 106 11.35 7.07 5.68
N ILE A 107 10.06 6.94 5.99
CA ILE A 107 9.13 5.98 5.36
C ILE A 107 9.11 6.18 3.84
N ASN A 108 8.89 7.41 3.37
CA ASN A 108 8.89 7.72 1.94
C ASN A 108 10.21 7.34 1.25
N LYS A 109 11.37 7.55 1.90
CA LYS A 109 12.67 7.13 1.36
C LYS A 109 12.75 5.61 1.23
N MET A 110 12.30 4.86 2.24
CA MET A 110 12.30 3.39 2.23
C MET A 110 11.40 2.86 1.11
N ILE A 111 10.18 3.38 1.00
CA ILE A 111 9.23 2.98 -0.06
C ILE A 111 9.81 3.26 -1.44
N ASN A 112 10.31 4.48 -1.67
CA ASN A 112 10.89 4.84 -2.97
C ASN A 112 12.09 3.99 -3.34
N LYS A 113 12.92 3.59 -2.35
CA LYS A 113 14.02 2.64 -2.58
C LYS A 113 13.49 1.27 -3.00
N CYS A 114 12.49 0.75 -2.29
CA CYS A 114 11.83 -0.51 -2.64
C CYS A 114 11.27 -0.47 -4.06
N ILE A 115 10.45 0.53 -4.40
CA ILE A 115 9.82 0.66 -5.72
C ILE A 115 10.85 0.78 -6.85
N LYS A 116 11.98 1.44 -6.62
CA LYS A 116 13.08 1.51 -7.60
C LYS A 116 13.69 0.14 -7.86
N ASN A 117 13.96 -0.63 -6.82
CA ASN A 117 14.52 -1.99 -6.94
C ASN A 117 13.55 -2.96 -7.64
N LEU A 118 12.24 -2.75 -7.51
CA LEU A 118 11.23 -3.57 -8.18
C LEU A 118 11.20 -3.36 -9.70
N LYS A 119 11.54 -2.17 -10.21
CA LYS A 119 11.49 -1.85 -11.65
C LYS A 119 12.58 -2.54 -12.47
N SER A 120 13.68 -2.96 -11.86
CA SER A 120 14.79 -3.61 -12.55
C SER A 120 14.61 -5.11 -12.76
N SER A 121 13.52 -5.71 -12.26
CA SER A 121 13.39 -7.18 -12.14
C SER A 121 12.47 -7.85 -13.17
N ASN A 122 11.87 -7.12 -14.12
CA ASN A 122 10.83 -7.67 -15.00
C ASN A 122 11.33 -7.86 -16.44
N GLN A 123 11.80 -9.07 -16.76
CA GLN A 123 11.87 -9.62 -18.12
C GLN A 123 12.30 -11.10 -18.04
N SER A 124 11.36 -12.02 -17.83
CA SER A 124 11.49 -13.37 -18.39
C SER A 124 10.31 -13.56 -19.34
N SER A 125 10.63 -13.92 -20.58
CA SER A 125 9.68 -14.23 -21.65
C SER A 125 9.64 -15.74 -21.89
N THR A 126 9.65 -16.51 -20.80
CA THR A 126 9.54 -17.96 -20.86
C THR A 126 8.12 -18.31 -21.34
N PRO A 127 7.96 -19.24 -22.29
CA PRO A 127 6.64 -19.77 -22.62
C PRO A 127 6.09 -20.54 -21.42
N LEU A 128 4.92 -20.14 -20.90
CA LEU A 128 4.28 -20.81 -19.76
C LEU A 128 3.11 -21.70 -20.23
N PRO A 129 2.94 -22.89 -19.61
CA PRO A 129 1.69 -23.63 -19.70
C PRO A 129 0.50 -22.79 -19.19
N ALA A 130 -0.72 -23.12 -19.62
CA ALA A 130 -1.92 -22.36 -19.23
C ALA A 130 -2.06 -22.16 -17.71
N ILE A 131 -1.76 -23.18 -16.91
CA ILE A 131 -1.78 -23.11 -15.45
C ILE A 131 -0.67 -22.19 -14.91
N GLY A 132 0.53 -22.25 -15.49
CA GLY A 132 1.62 -21.34 -15.15
C GLY A 132 1.25 -19.88 -15.41
N THR A 133 0.65 -19.59 -16.57
CA THR A 133 0.15 -18.25 -16.92
C THR A 133 -0.88 -17.75 -15.91
N MET A 134 -1.85 -18.60 -15.55
CA MET A 134 -2.86 -18.24 -14.54
C MET A 134 -2.24 -17.92 -13.18
N LEU A 135 -1.26 -18.73 -12.72
CA LEU A 135 -0.59 -18.48 -11.44
C LEU A 135 0.21 -17.17 -11.46
N LYS A 136 0.92 -16.87 -12.55
CA LYS A 136 1.63 -15.60 -12.74
C LYS A 136 0.70 -14.39 -12.76
N GLU A 137 -0.46 -14.50 -13.40
CA GLU A 137 -1.46 -13.43 -13.41
C GLU A 137 -1.94 -13.09 -11.99
N ILE A 138 -2.11 -14.11 -11.15
CA ILE A 138 -2.53 -13.89 -9.77
C ILE A 138 -1.38 -13.27 -8.94
N GLU A 139 -0.15 -13.76 -9.06
CA GLU A 139 1.01 -13.13 -8.39
C GLU A 139 1.20 -11.67 -8.82
N ALA A 140 0.96 -11.36 -10.10
CA ALA A 140 0.99 -9.99 -10.61
C ALA A 140 -0.10 -9.11 -9.99
N LEU A 141 -1.29 -9.66 -9.73
CA LEU A 141 -2.36 -8.95 -9.03
C LEU A 141 -1.97 -8.65 -7.57
N ASP A 142 -1.47 -9.64 -6.84
CA ASP A 142 -0.98 -9.46 -5.47
C ASP A 142 0.12 -8.40 -5.41
N PHE A 143 1.09 -8.47 -6.34
CA PHE A 143 2.17 -7.52 -6.45
C PHE A 143 1.67 -6.10 -6.74
N SER A 144 0.68 -5.96 -7.63
CA SER A 144 0.05 -4.69 -7.95
C SER A 144 -0.66 -4.08 -6.74
N VAL A 145 -1.36 -4.90 -5.95
CA VAL A 145 -2.02 -4.46 -4.70
C VAL A 145 -0.99 -4.00 -3.67
N LEU A 146 0.07 -4.79 -3.42
CA LEU A 146 1.15 -4.39 -2.50
C LEU A 146 1.83 -3.10 -2.95
N LYS A 147 2.12 -2.97 -4.24
CA LYS A 147 2.67 -1.73 -4.81
C LYS A 147 1.73 -0.55 -4.60
N SER A 148 0.42 -0.75 -4.71
CA SER A 148 -0.59 0.28 -4.48
C SER A 148 -0.64 0.72 -3.03
N VAL A 149 -0.54 -0.22 -2.08
CA VAL A 149 -0.38 0.08 -0.64
C VAL A 149 0.86 0.93 -0.40
N LEU A 150 2.01 0.54 -0.96
CA LEU A 150 3.25 1.31 -0.81
C LEU A 150 3.13 2.71 -1.42
N MET A 151 2.55 2.83 -2.61
CA MET A 151 2.33 4.13 -3.27
C MET A 151 1.39 5.04 -2.47
N LEU A 152 0.32 4.47 -1.91
CA LEU A 152 -0.62 5.17 -1.02
C LEU A 152 0.12 5.77 0.18
N LEU A 153 1.03 4.99 0.78
CA LEU A 153 1.84 5.42 1.93
C LEU A 153 3.02 6.30 1.53
N SER A 154 3.40 6.34 0.24
CA SER A 154 4.51 7.13 -0.27
C SER A 154 4.13 8.56 -0.63
N ALA A 155 2.85 8.94 -0.60
CA ALA A 155 2.34 10.22 -1.09
C ALA A 155 3.22 11.38 -0.60
N GLU A 156 3.90 12.00 -1.55
CA GLU A 156 4.99 12.94 -1.30
C GLU A 156 4.50 14.16 -0.52
N THR A 157 5.33 14.59 0.43
CA THR A 157 5.44 15.99 0.86
C THR A 157 6.03 16.82 -0.29
N LYS A 158 5.38 16.90 -1.46
CA LYS A 158 5.75 17.86 -2.51
C LYS A 158 5.24 19.25 -2.12
N GLN A 159 5.80 19.79 -1.04
CA GLN A 159 5.80 21.24 -0.85
C GLN A 159 6.90 21.81 -1.76
N ARG A 160 6.62 21.87 -3.08
CA ARG A 160 7.27 22.88 -3.92
C ARG A 160 6.70 24.23 -3.48
N SER A 161 7.39 24.86 -2.53
CA SER A 161 7.56 26.31 -2.47
C SER A 161 6.36 27.16 -2.92
N TRP A 162 5.24 27.15 -2.21
CA TRP A 162 4.18 28.16 -2.42
C TRP A 162 4.27 29.37 -1.48
N SER A 163 5.31 29.46 -0.67
CA SER A 163 5.55 30.63 0.18
C SER A 163 6.26 31.80 -0.51
N LEU A 164 6.30 31.88 -1.86
CA LEU A 164 6.98 32.98 -2.55
C LEU A 164 6.19 33.69 -3.67
N PHE A 165 4.88 33.46 -3.82
CA PHE A 165 4.06 34.26 -4.76
C PHE A 165 2.74 34.75 -4.16
N SER A 166 2.77 35.25 -2.93
CA SER A 166 1.64 35.99 -2.34
C SER A 166 1.66 37.47 -2.74
N LYS A 167 1.50 37.78 -4.03
CA LYS A 167 1.11 39.13 -4.49
C LYS A 167 0.29 39.03 -5.78
N PHE A 168 -0.95 38.58 -5.67
CA PHE A 168 -1.96 38.96 -6.65
C PHE A 168 -3.26 39.32 -5.92
N PRO A 169 -3.82 40.51 -6.14
CA PRO A 169 -5.01 40.95 -5.42
C PRO A 169 -6.23 40.13 -5.86
N ARG A 170 -7.04 39.74 -4.87
CA ARG A 170 -8.34 39.07 -5.04
C ARG A 170 -9.29 39.97 -5.82
N THR A 171 -9.68 39.56 -7.03
CA THR A 171 -10.84 40.12 -7.71
C THR A 171 -12.10 39.32 -7.34
N LYS A 172 -13.17 40.06 -7.08
CA LYS A 172 -14.43 39.64 -6.45
C LYS A 172 -15.24 38.62 -7.29
N ARG A 173 -15.56 37.49 -6.63
CA ARG A 173 -16.86 36.78 -6.49
C ARG A 173 -17.86 36.83 -7.68
N VAL A 174 -18.20 35.66 -8.23
CA VAL A 174 -19.59 35.18 -8.46
C VAL A 174 -19.65 33.65 -8.27
N HIS A 175 -20.76 33.22 -7.67
CA HIS A 175 -21.21 31.91 -7.18
C HIS A 175 -21.15 30.75 -8.19
N SER A 176 -20.70 29.56 -7.77
CA SER A 176 -21.56 28.37 -7.79
C SER A 176 -21.01 27.27 -6.88
N GLU A 177 -21.87 26.89 -5.94
CA GLU A 177 -21.85 25.77 -5.04
C GLU A 177 -21.87 24.45 -5.82
N VAL A 178 -20.83 23.63 -5.66
CA VAL A 178 -20.88 22.18 -5.81
C VAL A 178 -19.95 21.61 -4.75
N GLU A 179 -20.53 21.21 -3.63
CA GLU A 179 -19.88 20.30 -2.69
C GLU A 179 -19.54 19.01 -3.45
N GLN A 180 -18.25 18.70 -3.53
CA GLN A 180 -17.74 17.46 -4.11
C GLN A 180 -17.05 16.65 -3.02
N GLU A 181 -17.84 16.21 -2.04
CA GLU A 181 -17.53 15.04 -1.20
C GLU A 181 -17.51 13.81 -2.10
N THR A 182 -16.35 13.38 -2.60
CA THR A 182 -16.21 12.01 -3.13
C THR A 182 -14.79 11.47 -2.96
N ALA A 183 -14.63 10.65 -1.93
CA ALA A 183 -13.79 9.43 -1.85
C ALA A 183 -12.27 9.50 -2.08
N ALA A 184 -11.69 10.65 -2.43
CA ALA A 184 -10.25 10.87 -2.53
C ALA A 184 -9.61 11.40 -1.21
N GLU A 185 -10.40 11.54 -0.15
CA GLU A 185 -10.05 12.33 1.04
C GLU A 185 -9.27 11.59 2.15
N ASN A 186 -9.22 10.26 2.17
CA ASN A 186 -8.87 9.58 3.43
C ASN A 186 -7.37 9.48 3.79
N LEU A 187 -6.43 9.68 2.87
CA LEU A 187 -4.98 9.66 3.19
C LEU A 187 -4.16 10.84 2.66
N CYS A 188 -4.80 11.83 2.00
CA CYS A 188 -4.24 13.18 1.86
C CYS A 188 -3.97 13.84 3.24
N SER A 189 -4.51 13.26 4.31
CA SER A 189 -4.31 13.57 5.73
C SER A 189 -2.92 13.21 6.30
N LEU A 190 -2.13 12.33 5.67
CA LEU A 190 -0.77 12.01 6.15
C LEU A 190 0.20 13.21 6.01
N ASN A 191 -0.08 14.12 5.07
CA ASN A 191 0.67 15.35 4.86
C ASN A 191 0.02 16.49 5.65
N ILE A 192 0.08 16.42 6.98
CA ILE A 192 -0.49 17.46 7.84
C ILE A 192 0.27 18.77 7.64
N HIS A 193 -0.36 19.75 6.97
CA HIS A 193 0.13 21.12 6.93
C HIS A 193 -0.30 21.85 8.21
N MET A 194 0.51 21.70 9.26
CA MET A 194 0.27 22.36 10.55
C MET A 194 0.54 23.87 10.44
N SER A 195 -0.51 24.70 10.57
CA SER A 195 -0.34 26.13 10.81
C SER A 195 0.09 26.36 12.27
N ARG A 196 0.92 27.39 12.51
CA ARG A 196 1.53 27.72 13.82
C ARG A 196 0.51 28.09 14.91
N LYS A 197 -0.79 28.16 14.60
CA LYS A 197 -1.83 28.71 15.47
C LYS A 197 -2.90 27.65 15.74
N GLY A 198 -2.87 27.10 16.96
CA GLY A 198 -3.93 26.22 17.48
C GLY A 198 -3.89 24.82 16.91
N MET A 199 -3.67 23.83 17.77
CA MET A 199 -3.89 22.44 17.40
C MET A 199 -5.39 22.16 17.52
N ASP A 200 -6.11 22.41 16.43
CA ASP A 200 -7.56 22.32 16.44
C ASP A 200 -8.04 20.87 16.56
N ASN A 201 -9.22 20.67 17.14
CA ASN A 201 -9.96 19.39 17.18
C ASN A 201 -10.03 18.72 15.78
N ILE A 202 -9.95 19.53 14.72
CA ILE A 202 -9.93 19.11 13.31
C ILE A 202 -8.72 18.22 13.01
N THR A 203 -7.52 18.57 13.47
CA THR A 203 -6.30 17.80 13.19
C THR A 203 -6.30 16.44 13.91
N LEU A 204 -6.82 16.41 15.13
CA LEU A 204 -6.94 15.15 15.89
C LEU A 204 -8.00 14.22 15.27
N LYS A 205 -9.10 14.76 14.74
CA LYS A 205 -10.09 13.97 13.98
C LYS A 205 -9.50 13.39 12.69
N GLN A 206 -8.69 14.16 11.97
CA GLN A 206 -8.02 13.71 10.75
C GLN A 206 -7.01 12.60 11.02
N LEU A 207 -6.21 12.74 12.09
CA LEU A 207 -5.27 11.70 12.52
C LEU A 207 -5.99 10.39 12.86
N LYS A 208 -7.09 10.45 13.60
CA LYS A 208 -7.88 9.27 13.95
C LYS A 208 -8.48 8.59 12.73
N SER A 209 -8.97 9.37 11.77
CA SER A 209 -9.45 8.83 10.49
C SER A 209 -8.34 8.11 9.72
N ALA A 210 -7.15 8.69 9.69
CA ALA A 210 -5.98 8.06 9.09
C ALA A 210 -5.58 6.79 9.86
N GLU A 211 -5.57 6.80 11.19
CA GLU A 211 -5.28 5.63 12.03
C GLU A 211 -6.23 4.46 11.72
N MET A 212 -7.54 4.72 11.62
CA MET A 212 -8.52 3.68 11.25
C MET A 212 -8.25 3.12 9.86
N SER A 213 -7.94 3.97 8.88
CA SER A 213 -7.59 3.51 7.52
C SER A 213 -6.30 2.68 7.51
N ILE A 214 -5.31 3.06 8.33
CA ILE A 214 -4.04 2.32 8.49
C ILE A 214 -4.27 0.98 9.19
N GLN A 215 -5.17 0.93 10.18
CA GLN A 215 -5.57 -0.32 10.85
C GLN A 215 -6.17 -1.32 9.85
N GLU A 216 -7.07 -0.87 8.98
CA GLU A 216 -7.66 -1.74 7.94
C GLU A 216 -6.59 -2.28 6.97
N LEU A 217 -5.62 -1.45 6.58
CA LEU A 217 -4.49 -1.90 5.76
C LEU A 217 -3.62 -2.91 6.48
N GLU A 218 -3.34 -2.71 7.77
CA GLU A 218 -2.55 -3.63 8.60
C GLU A 218 -3.21 -5.01 8.67
N GLU A 219 -4.52 -5.06 8.94
CA GLU A 219 -5.30 -6.30 8.98
C GLU A 219 -5.37 -6.99 7.60
N GLY A 220 -5.59 -6.22 6.54
CA GLY A 220 -5.61 -6.72 5.17
C GLY A 220 -4.27 -7.32 4.74
N LEU A 221 -3.17 -6.63 5.05
CA LEU A 221 -1.81 -7.11 4.78
C LEU A 221 -1.44 -8.33 5.61
N GLU A 222 -1.85 -8.39 6.88
CA GLU A 222 -1.62 -9.57 7.72
C GLU A 222 -2.33 -10.80 7.14
N ALA A 223 -3.57 -10.64 6.69
CA ALA A 223 -4.31 -11.71 6.02
C ALA A 223 -3.63 -12.15 4.72
N LEU A 224 -3.20 -11.19 3.88
CA LEU A 224 -2.48 -11.47 2.65
C LEU A 224 -1.15 -12.18 2.94
N PHE A 225 -0.36 -11.72 3.90
CA PHE A 225 0.92 -12.32 4.27
C PHE A 225 0.76 -13.80 4.66
N ARG A 226 -0.23 -14.12 5.50
CA ARG A 226 -0.54 -15.50 5.86
C ARG A 226 -0.96 -16.34 4.65
N SER A 227 -1.76 -15.76 3.75
CA SER A 227 -2.16 -16.39 2.48
C SER A 227 -0.94 -16.73 1.62
N LEU A 228 -0.04 -15.76 1.39
CA LEU A 228 1.17 -15.91 0.59
C LEU A 228 2.13 -16.95 1.16
N VAL A 229 2.35 -16.94 2.48
CA VAL A 229 3.16 -17.96 3.15
C VAL A 229 2.55 -19.36 2.96
N LYS A 230 1.23 -19.49 3.13
CA LYS A 230 0.53 -20.77 2.92
C LYS A 230 0.60 -21.25 1.47
N THR A 231 0.44 -20.34 0.51
CA THR A 231 0.63 -20.57 -0.93
C THR A 231 2.02 -21.11 -1.19
N ARG A 232 3.07 -20.42 -0.72
CA ARG A 232 4.46 -20.85 -0.90
C ARG A 232 4.74 -22.22 -0.28
N VAL A 233 4.29 -22.46 0.95
CA VAL A 233 4.42 -23.77 1.61
C VAL A 233 3.71 -24.85 0.80
N SER A 234 2.52 -24.56 0.26
CA SER A 234 1.79 -25.50 -0.58
C SER A 234 2.52 -25.81 -1.89
N LEU A 235 3.11 -24.81 -2.55
CA LEU A 235 3.96 -25.02 -3.75
C LEU A 235 5.15 -25.91 -3.42
N LEU A 236 5.90 -25.60 -2.36
CA LEU A 236 7.06 -26.37 -1.93
C LEU A 236 6.69 -27.81 -1.57
N ASN A 237 5.58 -28.02 -0.88
CA ASN A 237 5.10 -29.37 -0.52
C ASN A 237 4.70 -30.18 -1.75
N VAL A 238 4.09 -29.56 -2.77
CA VAL A 238 3.74 -30.26 -4.02
C VAL A 238 5.01 -30.65 -4.78
N LEU A 239 6.05 -29.82 -4.77
CA LEU A 239 7.27 -30.04 -5.56
C LEU A 239 8.33 -30.91 -4.85
N SER A 240 8.15 -31.19 -3.56
CA SER A 240 9.06 -32.02 -2.74
C SER A 240 8.59 -33.47 -2.56
N HIS A 241 7.39 -33.80 -3.05
CA HIS A 241 6.79 -35.13 -3.06
C HIS A 241 6.82 -35.73 -4.47
#